data_AF-A0A437K788-F1
#
_entry.id   AF-A0A437K788-F1
#
_cell.length_a   1.000
_cell.length_b   1.000
_cell.length_c   1.000
_cell.angle_alpha   90.00
_cell.angle_beta   90.00
_cell.angle_gamma   90.00
#
_symmetry.space_group_name_H-M   'P 1'
#
loop_
_entity.id
_entity.type
_entity.pdbx_description
1 polymer ?
#
loop_
_entity_poly.entity_id
_entity_poly.type
_entity_poly.pdbx_seq_one_letter_code
_entity_poly.pdbx_strand_id
1 'polypeptide(L)'
;MDRKKKFMMGLTLTGILTIGGLVNPITLENTRVEAASNVDTSGSIPKKENEILRYLNNSMLDYYQEEKQTVKTEIESLILVEEVTKKSQLFKITEQRYEALQVYKEEKKKNATQAKQTYNKKLSNIDTEQTNIEKNFEKKIAQLNDSQSKQLASIGKSMEYNISSMQKEESKRIEMNAGTDEIMNNITLINKAVVKYKTQAIRLHFDNDIKGKETEIKLLGLTTSFEKDKWNSQFKRGSISKTVLNYKISNLESKEKTEKNRLNGVISTMEKAKNNQLQNLFEQKDKTVKELQKLIK
;
A
#
# COMPACT_ATOMS: atom_id res chain seq x y z
N MET A 1 21.95 22.90 3.71
CA MET A 1 21.42 21.61 3.24
C MET A 1 21.28 20.71 4.46
N ASP A 2 20.09 20.19 4.79
CA ASP A 2 19.85 18.96 5.59
C ASP A 2 18.51 18.95 6.34
N ARG A 3 17.40 18.85 5.60
CA ARG A 3 16.09 18.40 6.12
C ARG A 3 15.33 17.51 5.14
N LYS A 4 16.03 16.65 4.39
CA LYS A 4 15.43 15.70 3.43
C LYS A 4 15.68 14.22 3.71
N LYS A 5 16.23 13.85 4.88
CA LYS A 5 16.58 12.45 5.22
C LYS A 5 15.74 11.80 6.34
N LYS A 6 14.53 12.28 6.65
CA LYS A 6 13.71 11.72 7.75
C LYS A 6 12.39 11.03 7.36
N PHE A 7 12.12 10.78 6.08
CA PHE A 7 10.87 10.11 5.66
C PHE A 7 11.02 8.62 5.27
N MET A 8 12.22 8.04 5.34
CA MET A 8 12.52 6.70 4.78
C MET A 8 12.98 5.65 5.81
N MET A 9 12.75 5.86 7.11
CA MET A 9 13.17 4.89 8.17
C MET A 9 12.05 4.52 9.15
N GLY A 10 10.77 4.68 8.77
CA GLY A 10 9.63 4.24 9.58
C GLY A 10 9.08 2.85 9.21
N LEU A 11 9.47 2.33 8.04
CA LEU A 11 9.18 0.97 7.56
C LEU A 11 10.36 0.04 7.89
N THR A 12 10.81 0.02 9.14
CA THR A 12 11.41 -1.19 9.69
C THR A 12 10.25 -2.18 9.78
N LEU A 13 10.07 -3.14 8.88
CA LEU A 13 10.80 -4.41 8.84
C LEU A 13 11.16 -5.02 10.22
N THR A 14 10.50 -4.59 11.30
CA THR A 14 10.63 -5.11 12.66
C THR A 14 9.44 -6.00 13.07
N GLY A 15 8.71 -6.54 12.08
CA GLY A 15 7.58 -7.46 12.33
C GLY A 15 7.83 -8.94 12.00
N ILE A 16 8.89 -9.29 11.27
CA ILE A 16 9.06 -10.69 10.76
C ILE A 16 10.09 -11.52 11.55
N LEU A 17 10.73 -10.99 12.60
CA LEU A 17 11.62 -11.78 13.45
C LEU A 17 11.53 -11.43 14.94
N THR A 18 10.44 -11.86 15.58
CA THR A 18 10.45 -12.26 17.00
C THR A 18 9.67 -13.56 17.14
N ILE A 19 10.33 -14.66 16.79
CA ILE A 19 9.99 -15.97 17.30
C ILE A 19 10.45 -15.99 18.77
N GLY A 20 9.54 -15.69 19.68
CA GLY A 20 9.72 -15.87 21.12
C GLY A 20 9.63 -14.56 21.91
N GLY A 21 8.67 -14.50 22.84
CA GLY A 21 8.59 -13.46 23.87
C GLY A 21 7.30 -12.64 23.81
N LEU A 22 6.39 -12.94 24.73
CA LEU A 22 5.17 -12.19 25.01
C LEU A 22 5.45 -10.68 25.15
N VAL A 23 4.84 -9.87 24.28
CA VAL A 23 4.38 -8.52 24.62
C VAL A 23 3.03 -8.33 23.92
N ASN A 24 1.97 -8.10 24.69
CA ASN A 24 0.60 -7.89 24.20
C ASN A 24 0.55 -6.77 23.13
N PRO A 25 0.23 -7.05 21.86
CA PRO A 25 0.17 -6.03 20.80
C PRO A 25 -1.17 -5.27 20.74
N ILE A 26 -2.17 -5.68 21.52
CA ILE A 26 -3.57 -5.26 21.33
C ILE A 26 -3.80 -3.78 21.67
N THR A 27 -2.95 -3.17 22.51
CA THR A 27 -3.20 -1.82 23.02
C THR A 27 -2.59 -0.69 22.18
N LEU A 28 -1.48 -0.90 21.46
CA LEU A 28 -0.77 0.20 20.75
C LEU A 28 -1.31 0.49 19.34
N GLU A 29 -1.86 -0.51 18.65
CA GLU A 29 -2.48 -0.28 17.33
C GLU A 29 -3.89 0.28 17.43
N ASN A 30 -4.67 -0.11 18.44
CA ASN A 30 -5.97 0.55 18.70
C ASN A 30 -5.78 2.04 18.97
N THR A 31 -4.71 2.45 19.66
CA THR A 31 -4.40 3.89 19.84
C THR A 31 -3.97 4.58 18.54
N ARG A 32 -3.32 3.87 17.61
CA ARG A 32 -2.98 4.43 16.28
C ARG A 32 -4.18 4.51 15.34
N VAL A 33 -5.11 3.56 15.42
CA VAL A 33 -6.38 3.61 14.67
C VAL A 33 -7.29 4.69 15.24
N GLU A 34 -7.31 4.90 16.55
CA GLU A 34 -7.95 6.06 17.17
C GLU A 34 -7.25 7.38 16.76
N ALA A 35 -5.92 7.41 16.65
CA ALA A 35 -5.19 8.60 16.19
C ALA A 35 -5.39 8.89 14.69
N ALA A 36 -5.53 7.86 13.83
CA ALA A 36 -5.90 8.02 12.42
C ALA A 36 -7.38 8.41 12.25
N SER A 37 -8.24 8.03 13.21
CA SER A 37 -9.63 8.54 13.27
C SER A 37 -9.71 10.03 13.61
N ASN A 38 -8.61 10.60 14.13
CA ASN A 38 -8.45 12.02 14.43
C ASN A 38 -7.74 12.80 13.30
N VAL A 39 -7.85 12.36 12.03
CA VAL A 39 -7.70 13.31 10.93
C VAL A 39 -8.71 14.41 11.20
N ASP A 40 -8.16 15.59 11.50
CA ASP A 40 -8.89 16.72 12.06
C ASP A 40 -9.99 17.19 11.10
N THR A 41 -11.16 16.58 11.23
CA THR A 41 -12.44 17.02 10.64
C THR A 41 -13.11 18.07 11.53
N SER A 42 -12.43 18.55 12.59
CA SER A 42 -12.97 19.59 13.49
C SER A 42 -12.92 21.00 12.88
N GLY A 43 -12.31 21.16 11.71
CA GLY A 43 -12.44 22.38 10.92
C GLY A 43 -13.88 22.58 10.47
N SER A 44 -14.61 23.45 11.17
CA SER A 44 -15.96 23.85 10.77
C SER A 44 -15.97 24.32 9.32
N ILE A 45 -16.91 23.83 8.51
CA ILE A 45 -17.08 24.33 7.13
C ILE A 45 -17.36 25.84 7.20
N PRO A 46 -16.53 26.67 6.55
CA PRO A 46 -16.66 28.11 6.66
C PRO A 46 -17.92 28.62 5.95
N LYS A 47 -18.38 29.80 6.36
CA LYS A 47 -19.56 30.47 5.82
C LYS A 47 -19.24 31.72 5.03
N LYS A 48 -18.06 32.30 5.23
CA LYS A 48 -17.61 33.51 4.53
C LYS A 48 -16.97 33.12 3.20
N GLU A 49 -17.28 33.85 2.13
CA GLU A 49 -16.84 33.55 0.76
C GLU A 49 -15.32 33.32 0.64
N ASN A 50 -14.50 34.26 1.16
CA ASN A 50 -13.04 34.12 1.15
C ASN A 50 -12.52 32.87 1.89
N GLU A 51 -13.19 32.49 2.97
CA GLU A 51 -12.82 31.29 3.73
C GLU A 51 -13.27 30.01 3.02
N ILE A 52 -14.43 30.04 2.34
CA ILE A 52 -14.95 28.94 1.51
C ILE A 52 -14.02 28.67 0.32
N LEU A 53 -13.49 29.70 -0.32
CA LEU A 53 -12.53 29.54 -1.42
C LEU A 53 -11.20 28.95 -0.95
N ARG A 54 -10.70 29.41 0.21
CA ARG A 54 -9.53 28.79 0.84
C ARG A 54 -9.82 27.31 1.18
N TYR A 55 -11.00 27.02 1.70
CA TYR A 55 -11.43 25.66 2.02
C TYR A 55 -11.52 24.78 0.76
N LEU A 56 -12.08 25.28 -0.34
CA LEU A 56 -12.11 24.60 -1.64
C LEU A 56 -10.70 24.32 -2.16
N ASN A 57 -9.80 25.31 -2.14
CA ASN A 57 -8.42 25.15 -2.60
C ASN A 57 -7.68 24.09 -1.79
N ASN A 58 -7.77 24.14 -0.45
CA ASN A 58 -7.17 23.14 0.42
C ASN A 58 -7.76 21.75 0.17
N SER A 59 -9.07 21.65 -0.02
CA SER A 59 -9.75 20.38 -0.34
C SER A 59 -9.24 19.77 -1.63
N MET A 60 -9.02 20.59 -2.67
CA MET A 60 -8.43 20.16 -3.93
C MET A 60 -6.99 19.67 -3.75
N LEU A 61 -6.19 20.41 -2.98
CA LEU A 61 -4.81 20.03 -2.66
C LEU A 61 -4.76 18.67 -1.94
N ASP A 62 -5.59 18.48 -0.91
CA ASP A 62 -5.69 17.22 -0.17
C ASP A 62 -6.04 16.06 -1.12
N TYR A 63 -7.06 16.25 -1.97
CA TYR A 63 -7.46 15.23 -2.96
C TYR A 63 -6.28 14.83 -3.86
N TYR A 64 -5.56 15.80 -4.44
CA TYR A 64 -4.45 15.51 -5.35
C TYR A 64 -3.22 14.94 -4.63
N GLN A 65 -3.02 15.27 -3.35
CA GLN A 65 -1.99 14.64 -2.54
C GLN A 65 -2.32 13.17 -2.29
N GLU A 66 -3.57 12.86 -1.95
CA GLU A 66 -4.02 11.48 -1.74
C GLU A 66 -3.99 10.67 -3.04
N GLU A 67 -4.37 11.25 -4.18
CA GLU A 67 -4.28 10.60 -5.48
C GLU A 67 -2.83 10.25 -5.86
N LYS A 68 -1.87 11.15 -5.56
CA LYS A 68 -0.44 10.85 -5.70
C LYS A 68 0.01 9.74 -4.76
N GLN A 69 -0.52 9.73 -3.53
CA GLN A 69 -0.19 8.69 -2.56
C GLN A 69 -0.75 7.34 -2.99
N THR A 70 -1.94 7.27 -3.59
CA THR A 70 -2.51 6.04 -4.14
C THR A 70 -1.60 5.41 -5.18
N VAL A 71 -1.13 6.18 -6.15
CA VAL A 71 -0.19 5.70 -7.17
C VAL A 71 1.10 5.18 -6.54
N LYS A 72 1.63 5.87 -5.53
CA LYS A 72 2.84 5.42 -4.83
C LYS A 72 2.61 4.10 -4.08
N THR A 73 1.58 4.05 -3.25
CA THR A 73 1.22 2.87 -2.47
C THR A 73 1.00 1.67 -3.38
N GLU A 74 0.25 1.82 -4.48
CA GLU A 74 0.00 0.73 -5.41
C GLU A 74 1.28 0.18 -6.04
N ILE A 75 2.15 1.06 -6.55
CA ILE A 75 3.40 0.65 -7.18
C ILE A 75 4.37 0.04 -6.17
N GLU A 76 4.53 0.64 -4.99
CA GLU A 76 5.37 0.11 -3.91
C GLU A 76 4.89 -1.28 -3.48
N SER A 77 3.58 -1.48 -3.32
CA SER A 77 2.99 -2.79 -3.03
C SER A 77 3.29 -3.83 -4.09
N LEU A 78 3.22 -3.47 -5.38
CA LEU A 78 3.55 -4.38 -6.48
C LEU A 78 5.04 -4.75 -6.47
N ILE A 79 5.93 -3.78 -6.23
CA ILE A 79 7.38 -4.03 -6.13
C ILE A 79 7.68 -5.02 -5.01
N LEU A 80 7.12 -4.82 -3.81
CA LEU A 80 7.32 -5.73 -2.67
C LEU A 80 6.88 -7.17 -2.97
N VAL A 81 5.75 -7.34 -3.66
CA VAL A 81 5.27 -8.66 -4.08
C VAL A 81 6.23 -9.30 -5.09
N GLU A 82 6.71 -8.55 -6.06
CA GLU A 82 7.69 -9.05 -7.05
C GLU A 82 9.01 -9.44 -6.39
N GLU A 83 9.47 -8.71 -5.36
CA GLU A 83 10.70 -9.05 -4.64
C GLU A 83 10.61 -10.40 -3.91
N VAL A 84 9.50 -10.65 -3.21
CA VAL A 84 9.28 -11.94 -2.53
C VAL A 84 9.12 -13.06 -3.56
N THR A 85 8.44 -12.78 -4.67
CA THR A 85 8.26 -13.73 -5.78
C THR A 85 9.61 -14.12 -6.38
N LYS A 86 10.49 -13.14 -6.67
CA LYS A 86 11.86 -13.39 -7.14
C LYS A 86 12.64 -14.24 -6.14
N LYS A 87 12.60 -13.92 -4.85
CA LYS A 87 13.27 -14.70 -3.79
C LYS A 87 12.82 -16.17 -3.79
N SER A 88 11.51 -16.42 -3.92
CA SER A 88 10.97 -17.77 -4.02
C SER A 88 11.47 -18.51 -5.28
N GLN A 89 11.47 -17.85 -6.43
CA GLN A 89 11.98 -18.44 -7.68
C GLN A 89 13.48 -18.77 -7.61
N LEU A 90 14.30 -17.86 -7.07
CA LEU A 90 15.74 -18.09 -6.89
C LEU A 90 16.04 -19.21 -5.89
N PHE A 91 15.17 -19.41 -4.89
CA PHE A 91 15.29 -20.58 -4.03
C PHE A 91 15.02 -21.88 -4.78
N LYS A 92 14.05 -21.93 -5.69
CA LYS A 92 13.82 -23.11 -6.54
C LYS A 92 15.03 -23.42 -7.43
N ILE A 93 15.69 -22.39 -7.97
CA ILE A 93 16.98 -22.55 -8.67
C ILE A 93 18.03 -23.21 -7.76
N THR A 94 18.12 -22.76 -6.51
CA THR A 94 19.04 -23.34 -5.52
C THR A 94 18.73 -24.81 -5.26
N GLU A 95 17.46 -25.18 -5.15
CA GLU A 95 17.03 -26.58 -5.01
C GLU A 95 17.38 -27.42 -6.23
N GLN A 96 17.12 -26.93 -7.44
CA GLN A 96 17.48 -27.62 -8.68
C GLN A 96 18.99 -27.87 -8.78
N ARG A 97 19.84 -26.92 -8.34
CA ARG A 97 21.30 -27.11 -8.30
C ARG A 97 21.69 -28.21 -7.32
N TYR A 98 21.06 -28.24 -6.14
CA TYR A 98 21.29 -29.28 -5.15
C TYR A 98 20.89 -30.66 -5.69
N GLU A 99 19.70 -30.79 -6.26
CA GLU A 99 19.22 -32.04 -6.86
C GLU A 99 20.15 -32.52 -7.99
N ALA A 100 20.55 -31.63 -8.89
CA ALA A 100 21.50 -31.96 -9.95
C ALA A 100 22.85 -32.47 -9.39
N LEU A 101 23.32 -31.91 -8.27
CA LEU A 101 24.55 -32.35 -7.62
C LEU A 101 24.41 -33.75 -7.00
N GLN A 102 23.25 -34.06 -6.40
CA GLN A 102 23.00 -35.39 -5.85
C GLN A 102 22.97 -36.46 -6.95
N VAL A 103 22.24 -36.19 -8.04
CA VAL A 103 22.20 -37.07 -9.20
C VAL A 103 23.61 -37.29 -9.76
N TYR A 104 24.40 -36.22 -9.91
CA TYR A 104 25.80 -36.33 -10.35
C TYR A 104 26.64 -37.23 -9.44
N LYS A 105 26.53 -37.09 -8.10
CA LYS A 105 27.27 -37.92 -7.14
C LYS A 105 26.93 -39.41 -7.27
N GLU A 106 25.67 -39.74 -7.59
CA GLU A 106 25.23 -41.11 -7.81
C GLU A 106 25.68 -41.66 -9.17
N GLU A 107 25.46 -40.92 -10.24
CA GLU A 107 25.80 -41.35 -11.60
C GLU A 107 27.31 -41.44 -11.84
N LYS A 108 28.11 -40.58 -11.20
CA LYS A 108 29.58 -40.60 -11.29
C LYS A 108 30.15 -41.96 -10.88
N LYS A 109 29.50 -42.70 -9.96
CA LYS A 109 29.92 -44.04 -9.55
C LYS A 109 29.77 -45.08 -10.66
N LYS A 110 28.91 -44.83 -11.65
CA LYS A 110 28.65 -45.72 -12.78
C LYS A 110 29.47 -45.32 -14.01
N ASN A 111 29.42 -44.04 -14.40
CA ASN A 111 30.18 -43.49 -15.54
C ASN A 111 30.53 -42.02 -15.29
N ALA A 112 31.78 -41.76 -14.91
CA ALA A 112 32.23 -40.43 -14.51
C ALA A 112 32.17 -39.40 -15.66
N THR A 113 32.50 -39.80 -16.89
CA THR A 113 32.56 -38.90 -18.04
C THR A 113 31.16 -38.46 -18.46
N GLN A 114 30.24 -39.43 -18.63
CA GLN A 114 28.86 -39.14 -19.00
C GLN A 114 28.13 -38.34 -17.92
N ALA A 115 28.32 -38.70 -16.64
CA ALA A 115 27.73 -37.95 -15.52
C ALA A 115 28.20 -36.48 -15.50
N LYS A 116 29.49 -36.22 -15.77
CA LYS A 116 30.02 -34.85 -15.85
C LYS A 116 29.41 -34.05 -17.00
N GLN A 117 29.25 -34.66 -18.18
CA GLN A 117 28.62 -34.00 -19.33
C GLN A 117 27.15 -33.64 -19.06
N THR A 118 26.37 -34.58 -18.52
CA THR A 118 24.96 -34.35 -18.16
C THR A 118 24.83 -33.27 -17.08
N TYR A 119 25.67 -33.33 -16.04
CA TYR A 119 25.67 -32.34 -14.97
C TYR A 119 25.98 -30.93 -15.48
N ASN A 120 27.02 -30.78 -16.30
CA ASN A 120 27.39 -29.48 -16.89
C ASN A 120 26.26 -28.91 -17.77
N LYS A 121 25.62 -29.75 -18.59
CA LYS A 121 24.46 -29.33 -19.40
C LYS A 121 23.30 -28.88 -18.51
N LYS A 122 23.02 -29.61 -17.43
CA LYS A 122 21.97 -29.25 -16.48
C LYS A 122 22.27 -27.93 -15.77
N LEU A 123 23.52 -27.72 -15.32
CA LEU A 123 23.94 -26.46 -14.72
C LEU A 123 23.78 -25.28 -15.68
N SER A 124 24.20 -25.43 -16.93
CA SER A 124 24.04 -24.37 -17.95
C SER A 124 22.58 -23.98 -18.17
N ASN A 125 21.66 -24.94 -18.15
CA ASN A 125 20.23 -24.66 -18.24
C ASN A 125 19.72 -23.91 -17.00
N ILE A 126 20.18 -24.31 -15.81
CA ILE A 126 19.81 -23.65 -14.54
C ILE A 126 20.36 -22.22 -14.49
N ASP A 127 21.59 -21.98 -14.96
CA ASP A 127 22.19 -20.64 -15.04
C ASP A 127 21.40 -19.73 -15.99
N THR A 128 20.92 -20.28 -17.10
CA THR A 128 20.05 -19.57 -18.05
C THR A 128 18.71 -19.21 -17.42
N GLU A 129 18.08 -20.15 -16.69
CA GLU A 129 16.83 -19.90 -15.99
C GLU A 129 16.98 -18.82 -14.91
N GLN A 130 18.05 -18.87 -14.13
CA GLN A 130 18.37 -17.83 -13.13
C GLN A 130 18.52 -16.46 -13.77
N THR A 131 19.30 -16.37 -14.86
CA THR A 131 19.52 -15.11 -15.59
C THR A 131 18.19 -14.55 -16.12
N ASN A 132 17.30 -15.41 -16.61
CA ASN A 132 15.98 -15.00 -17.09
C ASN A 132 15.09 -14.48 -15.96
N ILE A 133 15.11 -15.13 -14.78
CA ILE A 133 14.38 -14.65 -13.58
C ILE A 133 14.87 -13.25 -13.19
N GLU A 134 16.19 -13.04 -13.14
CA GLU A 134 16.78 -11.75 -12.78
C GLU A 134 16.43 -10.65 -13.78
N LYS A 135 16.60 -10.90 -15.08
CA LYS A 135 16.25 -9.95 -16.15
C LYS A 135 14.76 -9.62 -16.18
N ASN A 136 13.89 -10.62 -16.01
CA ASN A 136 12.44 -10.39 -16.00
C ASN A 136 12.02 -9.52 -14.82
N PHE A 137 12.60 -9.75 -13.64
CA PHE A 137 12.36 -8.91 -12.47
C PHE A 137 12.82 -7.47 -12.73
N GLU A 138 14.06 -7.26 -13.19
CA GLU A 138 14.60 -5.92 -13.47
C GLU A 138 13.73 -5.15 -14.49
N LYS A 139 13.35 -5.82 -15.58
CA LYS A 139 12.44 -5.26 -16.58
C LYS A 139 11.11 -4.83 -15.96
N LYS A 140 10.55 -5.65 -15.06
CA LYS A 140 9.26 -5.36 -14.43
C LYS A 140 9.36 -4.18 -13.45
N ILE A 141 10.43 -4.10 -12.65
CA ILE A 141 10.68 -2.95 -11.77
C ILE A 141 10.84 -1.66 -12.57
N ALA A 142 11.58 -1.71 -13.69
CA ALA A 142 11.73 -0.55 -14.56
C ALA A 142 10.38 -0.08 -15.14
N GLN A 143 9.52 -1.02 -15.58
CA GLN A 143 8.18 -0.70 -16.08
C GLN A 143 7.28 -0.09 -15.00
N LEU A 144 7.33 -0.62 -13.77
CA LEU A 144 6.55 -0.09 -12.65
C LEU A 144 6.98 1.34 -12.28
N ASN A 145 8.29 1.60 -12.21
CA ASN A 145 8.82 2.93 -11.91
C ASN A 145 8.54 3.97 -13.01
N ASP A 146 8.59 3.56 -14.28
CA ASP A 146 8.20 4.43 -15.41
C ASP A 146 6.70 4.76 -15.36
N SER A 147 5.86 3.76 -15.10
CA SER A 147 4.42 3.95 -14.91
C SER A 147 4.12 4.92 -13.76
N GLN A 148 4.77 4.73 -12.60
CA GLN A 148 4.64 5.62 -11.45
C GLN A 148 4.98 7.07 -11.83
N SER A 149 6.11 7.27 -12.50
CA SER A 149 6.59 8.60 -12.90
C SER A 149 5.61 9.30 -13.84
N LYS A 150 5.09 8.58 -14.85
CA LYS A 150 4.10 9.10 -15.80
C LYS A 150 2.79 9.49 -15.13
N GLN A 151 2.27 8.62 -14.26
CA GLN A 151 1.01 8.89 -13.54
C GLN A 151 1.16 10.07 -12.59
N LEU A 152 2.25 10.14 -11.81
CA LEU A 152 2.52 11.27 -10.92
C LEU A 152 2.66 12.60 -11.68
N ALA A 153 3.30 12.59 -12.84
CA ALA A 153 3.39 13.77 -13.70
C ALA A 153 2.03 14.20 -14.24
N SER A 154 1.18 13.25 -14.65
CA SER A 154 -0.19 13.53 -15.09
C SER A 154 -1.02 14.18 -13.99
N ILE A 155 -0.99 13.61 -12.78
CA ILE A 155 -1.68 14.18 -11.61
C ILE A 155 -1.15 15.59 -11.29
N GLY A 156 0.17 15.79 -11.37
CA GLY A 156 0.79 17.10 -11.18
C GLY A 156 0.23 18.17 -12.13
N LYS A 157 0.14 17.85 -13.43
CA LYS A 157 -0.43 18.76 -14.44
C LYS A 157 -1.92 19.03 -14.21
N SER A 158 -2.70 18.00 -13.88
CA SER A 158 -4.13 18.15 -13.58
C SER A 158 -4.37 19.01 -12.35
N MET A 159 -3.57 18.85 -11.30
CA MET A 159 -3.61 19.66 -10.08
C MET A 159 -3.36 21.13 -10.39
N GLU A 160 -2.27 21.43 -11.11
CA GLU A 160 -1.88 22.80 -11.47
C GLU A 160 -2.96 23.48 -12.33
N TYR A 161 -3.47 22.78 -13.36
CA TYR A 161 -4.52 23.29 -14.22
C TYR A 161 -5.82 23.54 -13.46
N ASN A 162 -6.30 22.57 -12.67
CA ASN A 162 -7.60 22.68 -12.03
C ASN A 162 -7.60 23.72 -10.91
N ILE A 163 -6.53 23.82 -10.11
CA ILE A 163 -6.43 24.84 -9.06
C ILE A 163 -6.35 26.24 -9.69
N SER A 164 -5.49 26.43 -10.69
CA SER A 164 -5.34 27.74 -11.36
C SER A 164 -6.62 28.18 -12.07
N SER A 165 -7.28 27.25 -12.75
CA SER A 165 -8.55 27.50 -13.44
C SER A 165 -9.65 27.89 -12.44
N MET A 166 -9.79 27.13 -11.34
CA MET A 166 -10.73 27.44 -10.27
C MET A 166 -10.45 28.82 -9.65
N GLN A 167 -9.20 29.12 -9.29
CA GLN A 167 -8.85 30.43 -8.72
C GLN A 167 -9.19 31.59 -9.64
N LYS A 168 -8.92 31.44 -10.95
CA LYS A 168 -9.24 32.47 -11.96
C LYS A 168 -10.74 32.65 -12.14
N GLU A 169 -11.48 31.56 -12.19
CA GLU A 169 -12.93 31.56 -12.34
C GLU A 169 -13.63 32.20 -11.14
N GLU A 170 -13.24 31.81 -9.92
CA GLU A 170 -13.88 32.32 -8.70
C GLU A 170 -13.48 33.76 -8.38
N SER A 171 -12.22 34.17 -8.64
CA SER A 171 -11.79 35.57 -8.41
C SER A 171 -12.63 36.57 -9.22
N LYS A 172 -12.95 36.24 -10.48
CA LYS A 172 -13.81 37.07 -11.33
C LYS A 172 -15.25 37.16 -10.81
N ARG A 173 -15.73 36.12 -10.12
CA ARG A 173 -17.13 36.05 -9.63
C ARG A 173 -17.31 36.82 -8.33
N ILE A 174 -16.33 36.79 -7.42
CA ILE A 174 -16.36 37.54 -6.16
C ILE A 174 -16.51 39.05 -6.43
N GLU A 175 -15.89 39.55 -7.49
CA GLU A 175 -15.95 40.97 -7.86
C GLU A 175 -17.36 41.44 -8.29
N MET A 176 -18.31 40.52 -8.53
CA MET A 176 -19.60 40.83 -9.18
C MET A 176 -20.85 40.52 -8.34
N ASN A 177 -20.75 39.69 -7.28
CA ASN A 177 -21.93 39.21 -6.54
C ASN A 177 -22.12 39.91 -5.19
N ALA A 178 -23.38 40.12 -4.80
CA ALA A 178 -23.75 40.59 -3.46
C ALA A 178 -25.13 40.06 -3.05
N GLY A 179 -25.38 39.93 -1.74
CA GLY A 179 -26.69 39.56 -1.21
C GLY A 179 -27.05 38.10 -1.48
N THR A 180 -28.27 37.83 -1.97
CA THR A 180 -28.77 36.45 -2.17
C THR A 180 -27.91 35.63 -3.15
N ASP A 181 -27.38 36.27 -4.19
CA ASP A 181 -26.54 35.59 -5.19
C ASP A 181 -25.19 35.13 -4.59
N GLU A 182 -24.60 35.95 -3.70
CA GLU A 182 -23.40 35.58 -2.93
C GLU A 182 -23.66 34.34 -2.07
N ILE A 183 -24.80 34.29 -1.37
CA ILE A 183 -25.17 33.16 -0.51
C ILE A 183 -25.36 31.87 -1.33
N MET A 184 -26.04 31.93 -2.47
CA MET A 184 -26.23 30.78 -3.37
C MET A 184 -24.92 30.26 -3.96
N ASN A 185 -23.99 31.17 -4.27
CA ASN A 185 -22.66 30.80 -4.74
C ASN A 185 -21.82 30.16 -3.63
N ASN A 186 -21.86 30.72 -2.41
CA ASN A 186 -21.21 30.13 -1.24
C ASN A 186 -21.67 28.68 -0.99
N ILE A 187 -22.97 28.41 -1.11
CA ILE A 187 -23.52 27.05 -1.02
C ILE A 187 -22.95 26.15 -2.13
N THR A 188 -22.86 26.65 -3.37
CA THR A 188 -22.31 25.90 -4.52
C THR A 188 -20.84 25.55 -4.31
N LEU A 189 -20.04 26.50 -3.82
CA LEU A 189 -18.63 26.29 -3.52
C LEU A 189 -18.41 25.30 -2.37
N ILE A 190 -19.22 25.39 -1.31
CA ILE A 190 -19.21 24.39 -0.23
C ILE A 190 -19.54 23.00 -0.77
N ASN A 191 -20.57 22.87 -1.59
CA ASN A 191 -20.92 21.59 -2.22
C ASN A 191 -19.78 21.05 -3.06
N LYS A 192 -19.13 21.89 -3.90
CA LYS A 192 -17.97 21.50 -4.71
C LYS A 192 -16.80 21.07 -3.83
N ALA A 193 -16.46 21.83 -2.79
CA ALA A 193 -15.35 21.50 -1.88
C ALA A 193 -15.59 20.17 -1.14
N VAL A 194 -16.78 19.98 -0.59
CA VAL A 194 -17.13 18.82 0.24
C VAL A 194 -17.39 17.57 -0.60
N VAL A 195 -18.32 17.65 -1.55
CA VAL A 195 -18.81 16.48 -2.31
C VAL A 195 -17.76 16.00 -3.30
N LYS A 196 -17.05 16.93 -3.97
CA LYS A 196 -16.10 16.56 -5.03
C LYS A 196 -14.70 16.27 -4.49
N TYR A 197 -14.20 17.06 -3.54
CA TYR A 197 -12.79 17.01 -3.16
C TYR A 197 -12.54 16.39 -1.79
N LYS A 198 -13.11 16.92 -0.70
CA LYS A 198 -12.91 16.35 0.65
C LYS A 198 -13.40 14.91 0.78
N THR A 199 -14.57 14.61 0.23
CA THR A 199 -15.11 13.24 0.24
C THR A 199 -14.15 12.27 -0.45
N GLN A 200 -13.58 12.66 -1.59
CA GLN A 200 -12.65 11.81 -2.32
C GLN A 200 -11.28 11.72 -1.63
N ALA A 201 -10.77 12.81 -1.06
CA ALA A 201 -9.54 12.81 -0.27
C ALA A 201 -9.65 11.83 0.92
N ILE A 202 -10.74 11.90 1.69
CA ILE A 202 -10.99 10.97 2.81
C ILE A 202 -11.05 9.53 2.31
N ARG A 203 -11.78 9.27 1.22
CA ARG A 203 -11.87 7.92 0.64
C ARG A 203 -10.50 7.38 0.25
N LEU A 204 -9.75 8.13 -0.54
CA LEU A 204 -8.42 7.75 -1.01
C LEU A 204 -7.46 7.52 0.17
N HIS A 205 -7.48 8.38 1.19
CA HIS A 205 -6.67 8.22 2.38
C HIS A 205 -6.87 6.84 3.04
N PHE A 206 -8.11 6.50 3.37
CA PHE A 206 -8.42 5.20 3.97
C PHE A 206 -8.20 4.03 3.00
N ASP A 207 -8.54 4.20 1.73
CA ASP A 207 -8.35 3.14 0.73
C ASP A 207 -6.85 2.84 0.55
N ASN A 208 -5.97 3.85 0.64
CA ASN A 208 -4.51 3.70 0.65
C ASN A 208 -4.02 2.90 1.85
N ASP A 209 -4.48 3.24 3.06
CA ASP A 209 -4.12 2.54 4.28
C ASP A 209 -4.62 1.09 4.30
N ILE A 210 -5.87 0.87 3.89
CA ILE A 210 -6.45 -0.47 3.70
C ILE A 210 -5.62 -1.24 2.68
N LYS A 211 -5.23 -0.62 1.58
CA LYS A 211 -4.40 -1.28 0.56
C LYS A 211 -3.04 -1.70 1.09
N GLY A 212 -2.43 -0.89 1.94
CA GLY A 212 -1.22 -1.25 2.68
C GLY A 212 -1.42 -2.52 3.50
N LYS A 213 -2.55 -2.63 4.22
CA LYS A 213 -2.88 -3.82 5.03
C LYS A 213 -3.20 -5.06 4.19
N GLU A 214 -3.92 -4.91 3.08
CA GLU A 214 -4.13 -6.00 2.13
C GLU A 214 -2.81 -6.53 1.56
N THR A 215 -1.89 -5.62 1.27
CA THR A 215 -0.54 -5.96 0.80
C THR A 215 0.23 -6.73 1.86
N GLU A 216 0.16 -6.29 3.12
CA GLU A 216 0.75 -6.99 4.27
C GLU A 216 0.25 -8.44 4.38
N ILE A 217 -1.07 -8.65 4.26
CA ILE A 217 -1.68 -9.99 4.25
C ILE A 217 -1.14 -10.83 3.08
N LYS A 218 -1.03 -10.25 1.89
CA LYS A 218 -0.50 -10.94 0.71
C LYS A 218 0.97 -11.35 0.91
N LEU A 219 1.80 -10.45 1.42
CA LEU A 219 3.21 -10.71 1.69
C LEU A 219 3.39 -11.76 2.79
N LEU A 220 2.52 -11.77 3.80
CA LEU A 220 2.50 -12.79 4.84
C LEU A 220 2.27 -14.19 4.24
N GLY A 221 1.30 -14.35 3.34
CA GLY A 221 1.03 -15.64 2.69
C GLY A 221 2.17 -16.10 1.77
N LEU A 222 2.77 -15.17 1.00
CA LEU A 222 3.93 -15.46 0.15
C LEU A 222 5.15 -15.87 0.99
N THR A 223 5.43 -15.14 2.06
CA THR A 223 6.56 -15.42 2.97
C THR A 223 6.34 -16.74 3.69
N THR A 224 5.12 -17.03 4.15
CA THR A 224 4.79 -18.30 4.80
C THR A 224 4.97 -19.48 3.83
N SER A 225 4.53 -19.33 2.58
CA SER A 225 4.74 -20.35 1.54
C SER A 225 6.22 -20.58 1.28
N PHE A 226 7.00 -19.50 1.15
CA PHE A 226 8.44 -19.57 0.97
C PHE A 226 9.17 -20.27 2.14
N GLU A 227 8.79 -19.98 3.38
CA GLU A 227 9.36 -20.64 4.56
C GLU A 227 8.96 -22.12 4.64
N LYS A 228 7.74 -22.49 4.24
CA LYS A 228 7.35 -23.91 4.11
C LYS A 228 8.23 -24.63 3.09
N ASP A 229 8.51 -24.02 1.94
CA ASP A 229 9.41 -24.59 0.93
C ASP A 229 10.81 -24.84 1.49
N LYS A 230 11.34 -23.91 2.31
CA LYS A 230 12.62 -24.10 3.01
C LYS A 230 12.58 -25.27 3.98
N TRP A 231 11.56 -25.37 4.82
CA TRP A 231 11.45 -26.49 5.77
C TRP A 231 11.32 -27.83 5.05
N ASN A 232 10.53 -27.88 3.97
CA ASN A 232 10.42 -29.06 3.12
C ASN A 232 11.77 -29.45 2.49
N SER A 233 12.55 -28.48 2.03
CA SER A 233 13.91 -28.71 1.53
C SER A 233 14.82 -29.31 2.60
N GLN A 234 14.84 -28.73 3.81
CA GLN A 234 15.64 -29.26 4.93
C GLN A 234 15.25 -30.71 5.27
N PHE A 235 13.96 -31.04 5.21
CA PHE A 235 13.49 -32.41 5.39
C PHE A 235 13.94 -33.35 4.26
N LYS A 236 13.78 -32.94 2.99
CA LYS A 236 14.26 -33.72 1.83
C LYS A 236 15.77 -33.99 1.88
N ARG A 237 16.55 -33.07 2.46
CA ARG A 237 17.99 -33.21 2.68
C ARG A 237 18.34 -34.10 3.88
N GLY A 238 17.35 -34.58 4.63
CA GLY A 238 17.55 -35.37 5.85
C GLY A 238 18.06 -34.56 7.05
N SER A 239 18.07 -33.22 6.96
CA SER A 239 18.59 -32.34 8.01
C SER A 239 17.65 -32.19 9.20
N ILE A 240 16.37 -32.55 9.03
CA ILE A 240 15.36 -32.56 10.08
C ILE A 240 14.48 -33.80 9.98
N SER A 241 13.87 -34.20 11.09
CA SER A 241 12.90 -35.30 11.12
C SER A 241 11.52 -34.85 10.64
N LYS A 242 10.67 -35.81 10.28
CA LYS A 242 9.26 -35.56 9.91
C LYS A 242 8.48 -34.88 11.04
N THR A 243 8.75 -35.25 12.30
CA THR A 243 8.13 -34.64 13.48
C THR A 243 8.48 -33.15 13.58
N VAL A 244 9.76 -32.81 13.38
CA VAL A 244 10.21 -31.40 13.38
C VAL A 244 9.58 -30.63 12.22
N LEU A 245 9.54 -31.21 11.01
CA LEU A 245 8.88 -30.60 9.85
C LEU A 245 7.42 -30.25 10.14
N ASN A 246 6.64 -31.23 10.61
CA ASN A 246 5.22 -31.05 10.90
C ASN A 246 5.00 -29.94 11.94
N TYR A 247 5.81 -29.92 13.00
CA TYR A 247 5.75 -28.86 14.01
C TYR A 247 6.07 -27.48 13.44
N LYS A 248 7.10 -27.35 12.59
CA LYS A 248 7.47 -26.07 11.98
C LYS A 248 6.39 -25.56 11.03
N ILE A 249 5.85 -26.42 10.15
CA ILE A 249 4.78 -26.05 9.22
C ILE A 249 3.51 -25.64 9.98
N SER A 250 3.08 -26.43 10.96
CA SER A 250 1.88 -26.12 11.76
C SER A 250 2.00 -24.79 12.49
N ASN A 251 3.16 -24.50 13.08
CA ASN A 251 3.41 -23.20 13.72
C ASN A 251 3.39 -22.02 12.73
N LEU A 252 3.94 -22.19 11.53
CA LEU A 252 3.89 -21.16 10.50
C LEU A 252 2.45 -20.86 10.09
N GLU A 253 1.63 -21.90 9.85
CA GLU A 253 0.22 -21.76 9.48
C GLU A 253 -0.61 -21.11 10.59
N SER A 254 -0.37 -21.49 11.85
CA SER A 254 -1.04 -20.88 12.99
C SER A 254 -0.70 -19.40 13.12
N LYS A 255 0.57 -19.03 12.94
CA LYS A 255 1.00 -17.62 12.97
C LYS A 255 0.42 -16.80 11.83
N GLU A 256 0.48 -17.34 10.61
CA GLU A 256 -0.14 -16.71 9.42
C GLU A 256 -1.63 -16.46 9.66
N LYS A 257 -2.37 -17.47 10.13
CA LYS A 257 -3.81 -17.37 10.38
C LYS A 257 -4.14 -16.31 11.43
N THR A 258 -3.41 -16.31 12.56
CA THR A 258 -3.63 -15.34 13.64
C THR A 258 -3.38 -13.92 13.16
N GLU A 259 -2.28 -13.71 12.44
CA GLU A 259 -1.90 -12.38 11.97
C GLU A 259 -2.82 -11.88 10.85
N LYS A 260 -3.22 -12.75 9.92
CA LYS A 260 -4.22 -12.43 8.90
C LYS A 260 -5.55 -12.01 9.52
N ASN A 261 -6.00 -12.72 10.58
CA ASN A 261 -7.22 -12.35 11.28
C ASN A 261 -7.12 -10.99 11.96
N ARG A 262 -5.97 -10.69 12.59
CA ARG A 262 -5.69 -9.39 13.19
C ARG A 262 -5.76 -8.27 12.13
N LEU A 263 -5.06 -8.43 11.02
CA LEU A 263 -5.03 -7.46 9.91
C LEU A 263 -6.42 -7.22 9.31
N ASN A 264 -7.22 -8.28 9.12
CA ASN A 264 -8.61 -8.14 8.68
C ASN A 264 -9.48 -7.36 9.68
N GLY A 265 -9.26 -7.56 10.98
CA GLY A 265 -9.92 -6.78 12.03
C GLY A 265 -9.58 -5.29 11.97
N VAL A 266 -8.31 -4.97 11.67
CA VAL A 266 -7.85 -3.59 11.46
C VAL A 266 -8.52 -2.97 10.23
N ILE A 267 -8.54 -3.68 9.09
CA ILE A 267 -9.21 -3.21 7.86
C ILE A 267 -10.68 -2.89 8.13
N SER A 268 -11.41 -3.80 8.81
CA SER A 268 -12.81 -3.56 9.15
C SER A 268 -13.01 -2.33 10.04
N THR A 269 -12.09 -2.07 10.97
CA THR A 269 -12.12 -0.86 11.81
C THR A 269 -11.86 0.40 10.98
N MET A 270 -10.91 0.36 10.05
CA MET A 270 -10.62 1.46 9.12
C MET A 270 -11.82 1.79 8.22
N GLU A 271 -12.53 0.78 7.71
CA GLU A 271 -13.75 0.99 6.90
C GLU A 271 -14.86 1.67 7.72
N LYS A 272 -15.05 1.28 8.97
CA LYS A 272 -16.00 1.93 9.88
C LYS A 272 -15.59 3.38 10.15
N ALA A 273 -14.32 3.63 10.43
CA ALA A 273 -13.80 4.97 10.65
C ALA A 273 -13.99 5.87 9.41
N LYS A 274 -13.71 5.35 8.21
CA LYS A 274 -13.99 6.02 6.93
C LYS A 274 -15.44 6.45 6.82
N ASN A 275 -16.37 5.52 7.05
CA ASN A 275 -17.80 5.80 6.93
C ASN A 275 -18.27 6.83 7.96
N ASN A 276 -17.79 6.72 9.20
CA ASN A 276 -18.12 7.70 10.25
C ASN A 276 -17.60 9.10 9.90
N GLN A 277 -16.35 9.22 9.41
CA GLN A 277 -15.81 10.51 8.99
C GLN A 277 -16.58 11.11 7.81
N LEU A 278 -16.98 10.29 6.83
CA LEU A 278 -17.80 10.74 5.71
C LEU A 278 -19.19 11.20 6.18
N GLN A 279 -19.85 10.44 7.05
CA GLN A 279 -21.14 10.81 7.61
C GLN A 279 -21.07 12.14 8.36
N ASN A 280 -20.10 12.30 9.26
CA ASN A 280 -19.88 13.53 10.00
C ASN A 280 -19.65 14.73 9.07
N LEU A 281 -18.87 14.54 8.01
CA LEU A 281 -18.63 15.59 6.99
C LEU A 281 -19.92 16.01 6.29
N PHE A 282 -20.78 15.06 5.92
CA PHE A 282 -22.08 15.37 5.30
C PHE A 282 -23.02 16.08 6.27
N GLU A 283 -23.09 15.65 7.53
CA GLU A 283 -23.90 16.30 8.57
C GLU A 283 -23.47 17.76 8.81
N GLN A 284 -22.15 18.01 8.91
CA GLN A 284 -21.60 19.37 9.03
C GLN A 284 -21.94 20.23 7.81
N LYS A 285 -21.83 19.66 6.62
CA LYS A 285 -22.11 20.35 5.35
C LYS A 285 -23.59 20.72 5.25
N ASP A 286 -24.49 19.79 5.56
CA ASP A 286 -25.93 20.05 5.51
C ASP A 286 -26.36 21.07 6.58
N LYS A 287 -25.76 21.03 7.77
CA LYS A 287 -25.97 22.06 8.80
C LYS A 287 -25.54 23.45 8.29
N THR A 288 -24.36 23.55 7.69
CA THR A 288 -23.81 24.81 7.18
C THR A 288 -24.65 25.37 6.04
N VAL A 289 -25.07 24.52 5.10
CA VAL A 289 -25.96 24.92 4.00
C VAL A 289 -27.31 25.41 4.52
N LYS A 290 -27.93 24.72 5.48
CA LYS A 290 -29.19 25.16 6.10
C LYS A 290 -29.06 26.52 6.78
N GLU A 291 -27.93 26.77 7.45
CA GLU A 291 -27.66 28.05 8.11
C GLU A 291 -27.48 29.18 7.09
N LEU A 292 -26.79 28.95 5.98
CA LEU A 292 -26.67 29.91 4.88
C LEU A 292 -28.03 30.19 4.21
N GLN A 293 -28.83 29.16 3.95
CA GLN A 293 -30.17 29.31 3.36
C GLN A 293 -31.12 30.15 4.21
N LYS A 294 -30.95 30.17 5.54
CA LYS A 294 -31.75 31.04 6.42
C LYS A 294 -31.50 32.53 6.20
N LEU A 295 -30.35 32.90 5.64
CA LEU A 295 -29.96 34.29 5.36
C LEU A 295 -30.57 34.83 4.07
N ILE A 296 -31.27 33.98 3.29
CA ILE A 296 -31.98 34.37 2.06
C ILE A 296 -33.39 34.89 2.36
N LYS A 297 -33.86 34.80 3.62
CA LYS A 297 -35.16 35.30 4.07
C LYS A 297 -35.06 36.73 4.57
#